data_AF-A0A7C5Z779-F1
#
_entry.id   AF-A0A7C5Z779-F1
#
_cell.length_a   1.000
_cell.length_b   1.000
_cell.length_c   1.000
_cell.angle_alpha   90.00
_cell.angle_beta   90.00
_cell.angle_gamma   90.00
#
_symmetry.space_group_name_H-M   'P 1'
#
loop_
_entity.id
_entity.type
_entity.pdbx_description
1 polymer ?
#
loop_
_entity_poly.entity_id
_entity_poly.type
_entity_poly.pdbx_seq_one_letter_code
_entity_poly.pdbx_strand_id
1 'polypeptide(L)'
;MPSFDQKIRNISIAGLFVPAVFVLTCLSYALRARLELGHWPTYDNPDPKQLGWPFHHVLVLLGWIATPVALVCSALSAIWLIYRRRFVVGISLVVLAAIIWFGLAWFGQTQWGDEFAAWYMD
;
A
#
# COMPACT_ATOMS: atom_id res chain seq x y z
N MET A 1 21.19 2.87 23.32
CA MET A 1 20.76 3.41 22.00
C MET A 1 20.73 2.26 20.98
N PRO A 2 19.71 2.14 20.12
CA PRO A 2 19.67 1.07 19.12
C PRO A 2 20.80 1.20 18.10
N SER A 3 21.37 0.07 17.66
CA SER A 3 22.41 0.04 16.63
C SER A 3 21.88 0.54 15.27
N PHE A 4 22.76 0.99 14.39
CA PHE A 4 22.37 1.43 13.05
C PHE A 4 21.60 0.34 12.28
N ASP A 5 22.09 -0.91 12.30
CA ASP A 5 21.43 -2.05 11.66
C ASP A 5 20.03 -2.32 12.23
N GLN A 6 19.82 -2.08 13.53
CA GLN A 6 18.52 -2.19 14.18
C GLN A 6 17.55 -1.12 13.66
N LYS A 7 18.01 0.11 13.44
CA LYS A 7 17.21 1.19 12.86
C LYS A 7 16.81 0.85 11.42
N ILE A 8 17.74 0.37 10.60
CA ILE A 8 17.48 -0.05 9.22
C ILE A 8 16.45 -1.18 9.17
N ARG A 9 16.59 -2.19 10.03
CA ARG A 9 15.60 -3.29 10.14
C ARG A 9 14.21 -2.76 10.49
N ASN A 10 14.11 -1.84 11.45
CA ASN A 10 12.83 -1.25 11.84
C ASN A 10 12.20 -0.44 10.70
N ILE A 11 13.01 0.30 9.93
CA ILE A 11 12.54 1.05 8.75
C ILE A 11 12.02 0.09 7.67
N SER A 12 12.75 -0.99 7.37
CA SER A 12 12.28 -2.03 6.44
C SER A 12 10.95 -2.61 6.89
N ILE A 13 10.84 -3.01 8.15
CA ILE A 13 9.61 -3.62 8.67
C ILE A 13 8.45 -2.62 8.60
N ALA A 14 8.66 -1.36 9.00
CA ALA A 14 7.64 -0.32 8.91
C ALA A 14 7.16 -0.10 7.46
N GLY A 15 8.09 -0.09 6.50
CA GLY A 15 7.75 0.05 5.09
C GLY A 15 6.91 -1.10 4.53
N LEU A 16 7.09 -2.32 5.05
CA LEU A 16 6.26 -3.48 4.66
C LEU A 16 4.81 -3.40 5.17
N PHE A 17 4.53 -2.60 6.20
CA PHE A 17 3.16 -2.38 6.68
C PHE A 17 2.38 -1.34 5.86
N VAL A 18 3.06 -0.42 5.16
CA VAL A 18 2.43 0.63 4.35
C VAL A 18 1.45 0.04 3.31
N PRO A 19 1.82 -0.99 2.52
CA PRO A 19 0.90 -1.71 1.63
C PRO A 19 -0.40 -2.19 2.29
N ALA A 20 -0.31 -2.78 3.49
CA ALA A 20 -1.49 -3.30 4.19
C ALA A 20 -2.41 -2.16 4.65
N VAL A 21 -1.82 -1.09 5.18
CA VAL A 21 -2.57 0.13 5.55
C VAL A 21 -3.25 0.73 4.32
N PHE A 22 -2.56 0.77 3.18
CA PHE A 22 -3.12 1.28 1.93
C PHE A 22 -4.34 0.46 1.48
N VAL A 23 -4.22 -0.87 1.41
CA VAL A 23 -5.34 -1.75 1.04
C VAL A 23 -6.54 -1.56 1.98
N LEU A 24 -6.31 -1.51 3.29
CA LEU A 24 -7.38 -1.24 4.27
C LEU A 24 -8.00 0.15 4.08
N THR A 25 -7.20 1.15 3.70
CA THR A 25 -7.69 2.50 3.43
C THR A 25 -8.58 2.52 2.18
N CYS A 26 -8.21 1.82 1.11
CA CYS A 26 -9.04 1.67 -0.10
C CYS A 26 -10.33 0.93 0.20
N LEU A 27 -10.26 -0.20 0.91
CA LEU A 27 -11.43 -0.99 1.28
C LEU A 27 -12.39 -0.19 2.17
N SER A 28 -11.88 0.53 3.16
CA SER A 28 -12.71 1.39 4.00
C SER A 28 -13.34 2.54 3.22
N TYR A 29 -12.64 3.12 2.23
CA TYR A 29 -13.20 4.14 1.34
C TYR A 29 -14.35 3.58 0.49
N ALA A 30 -14.13 2.44 -0.15
CA ALA A 30 -15.15 1.75 -0.96
C ALA A 30 -16.35 1.30 -0.14
N LEU A 31 -16.14 0.78 1.08
CA LEU A 31 -17.22 0.40 1.99
C LEU A 31 -18.03 1.61 2.43
N ARG A 32 -17.36 2.71 2.77
CA ARG A 32 -18.04 3.96 3.11
C ARG A 32 -18.88 4.48 1.94
N ALA A 33 -18.34 4.46 0.72
CA ALA A 33 -19.08 4.77 -0.52
C ALA A 33 -20.31 3.88 -0.66
N ARG A 34 -20.16 2.56 -0.47
CA ARG A 34 -21.28 1.63 -0.53
C ARG A 34 -22.38 1.93 0.48
N LEU A 35 -22.02 2.32 1.70
CA LEU A 35 -22.99 2.64 2.74
C LEU A 35 -23.77 3.93 2.43
N GLU A 36 -23.12 4.93 1.83
CA GLU A 36 -23.78 6.20 1.48
C GLU A 36 -24.62 6.10 0.20
N LEU A 37 -24.15 5.34 -0.80
CA LEU A 37 -24.80 5.23 -2.11
C LEU A 37 -25.81 4.08 -2.20
N GLY A 38 -25.70 3.08 -1.33
CA GLY A 38 -26.52 1.85 -1.37
C GLY A 38 -26.07 0.82 -2.42
N HIS A 39 -25.10 1.15 -3.27
CA HIS A 39 -24.49 0.26 -4.26
C HIS A 39 -22.97 0.38 -4.23
N TRP A 40 -22.26 -0.57 -4.84
CA TRP A 40 -20.81 -0.43 -5.00
C TRP A 40 -20.47 0.73 -5.94
N PRO A 41 -19.39 1.47 -5.68
CA PRO A 41 -18.97 2.55 -6.56
C PRO A 41 -18.58 1.97 -7.92
N THR A 42 -18.99 2.66 -8.99
CA THR A 42 -18.71 2.30 -10.37
C THR A 42 -18.15 3.51 -11.09
N TYR A 43 -17.40 3.27 -12.16
CA TYR A 43 -16.90 4.34 -13.03
C TYR A 43 -18.02 5.33 -13.43
N ASP A 44 -17.71 6.62 -13.44
CA ASP A 44 -18.62 7.75 -13.71
C ASP A 44 -19.82 7.91 -12.76
N ASN A 45 -19.98 7.12 -11.69
CA ASN A 45 -21.17 7.21 -10.85
C ASN A 45 -20.99 6.79 -9.38
N PRO A 46 -21.01 7.73 -8.42
CA PRO A 46 -20.73 9.18 -8.54
C PRO A 46 -19.23 9.49 -8.42
N ASP A 47 -18.83 10.69 -8.85
CA ASP A 47 -17.45 11.19 -8.69
C ASP A 47 -17.00 11.09 -7.21
N PRO A 48 -15.87 10.41 -6.91
CA PRO A 48 -15.40 10.23 -5.54
C PRO A 48 -15.18 11.55 -4.80
N LYS A 49 -14.89 12.65 -5.51
CA LYS A 49 -14.66 13.98 -4.94
C LYS A 49 -15.96 14.62 -4.44
N GLN A 50 -17.11 14.20 -4.98
CA GLN A 50 -18.42 14.70 -4.60
C GLN A 50 -18.95 14.10 -3.30
N LEU A 51 -18.34 13.00 -2.81
CA LEU A 51 -18.71 12.33 -1.55
C LEU A 51 -18.38 13.17 -0.30
N GLY A 52 -17.69 14.30 -0.43
CA GLY A 52 -17.43 15.21 0.69
C GLY A 52 -16.47 14.64 1.75
N TRP A 53 -15.61 13.68 1.39
CA TRP A 53 -14.63 13.07 2.30
C TRP A 53 -13.18 13.41 1.94
N PRO A 54 -12.79 14.70 1.90
CA PRO A 54 -11.49 15.13 1.38
C PRO A 54 -10.33 14.49 2.14
N PHE A 55 -10.47 14.28 3.46
CA PHE A 55 -9.44 13.63 4.26
C PHE A 55 -9.20 12.17 3.85
N HIS A 56 -10.27 11.38 3.68
CA HIS A 56 -10.14 9.96 3.33
C HIS A 56 -9.65 9.81 1.89
N HIS A 57 -10.09 10.69 1.00
CA HIS A 57 -9.56 10.77 -0.37
C HIS A 57 -8.05 11.05 -0.34
N VAL A 58 -7.59 12.09 0.35
CA VAL A 58 -6.15 12.38 0.47
C VAL A 58 -5.37 11.20 1.07
N LEU A 59 -5.91 10.47 2.04
CA LEU A 59 -5.26 9.27 2.59
C LEU A 59 -5.08 8.17 1.55
N VAL A 60 -6.09 7.90 0.72
CA VAL A 60 -5.98 6.92 -0.38
C VAL A 60 -4.92 7.38 -1.38
N LEU A 61 -4.94 8.67 -1.78
CA LEU A 61 -3.94 9.24 -2.69
C LEU A 61 -2.51 9.14 -2.14
N LEU A 62 -2.32 9.46 -0.85
CA LEU A 62 -1.03 9.29 -0.18
C LEU A 62 -0.61 7.83 -0.17
N GLY A 63 -1.53 6.89 0.01
CA GLY A 63 -1.26 5.45 -0.06
C GLY A 63 -0.77 5.01 -1.44
N TRP A 64 -1.36 5.53 -2.53
CA TRP A 64 -0.91 5.27 -3.90
C TRP A 64 0.55 5.69 -4.13
N ILE A 65 0.99 6.81 -3.56
CA ILE A 65 2.37 7.32 -3.70
C ILE A 65 3.31 6.64 -2.70
N ALA A 66 2.88 6.49 -1.46
CA ALA A 66 3.72 5.98 -0.37
C ALA A 66 4.01 4.49 -0.51
N THR A 67 3.09 3.69 -1.05
CA THR A 67 3.24 2.24 -1.22
C THR A 67 4.45 1.85 -2.08
N PRO A 68 4.63 2.34 -3.33
CA PRO A 68 5.79 2.00 -4.14
C PRO A 68 7.09 2.50 -3.49
N VAL A 69 7.09 3.72 -2.92
CA VAL A 69 8.26 4.27 -2.24
C VAL A 69 8.66 3.41 -1.03
N ALA A 70 7.70 3.02 -0.20
CA ALA A 70 7.93 2.20 0.99
C ALA A 70 8.46 0.81 0.63
N LEU A 71 7.94 0.17 -0.42
CA LEU A 71 8.42 -1.13 -0.89
C LEU A 71 9.85 -1.03 -1.43
N VAL A 72 10.17 0.00 -2.22
CA VAL A 72 11.54 0.25 -2.71
C VAL A 72 12.49 0.50 -1.55
N CYS A 73 12.15 1.39 -0.60
CA CYS A 73 12.98 1.66 0.57
C CYS A 73 13.19 0.40 1.43
N SER A 74 12.17 -0.45 1.57
CA SER A 74 12.25 -1.70 2.31
C SER A 74 13.20 -2.69 1.64
N ALA A 75 13.11 -2.83 0.31
CA ALA A 75 13.99 -3.68 -0.48
C ALA A 75 15.45 -3.20 -0.42
N LEU A 76 15.71 -1.91 -0.61
CA LEU A 76 17.07 -1.34 -0.51
C LEU A 76 17.68 -1.53 0.87
N SER A 77 16.88 -1.31 1.93
CA SER A 77 17.30 -1.53 3.31
C SER A 77 17.58 -3.01 3.61
N ALA A 78 16.81 -3.92 3.00
CA ALA A 78 17.02 -5.36 3.11
C ALA A 78 18.30 -5.81 2.37
N ILE A 79 18.56 -5.28 1.17
CA ILE A 79 19.80 -5.47 0.42
C ILE A 79 21.01 -4.99 1.24
N TRP A 80 20.90 -3.84 1.89
CA TRP A 80 21.95 -3.35 2.80
C TRP A 80 22.26 -4.35 3.93
N LEU A 81 21.24 -4.96 4.54
CA LEU A 81 21.44 -5.98 5.58
C LEU A 81 22.12 -7.25 5.04
N ILE A 82 21.83 -7.64 3.81
CA ILE A 82 22.53 -8.75 3.12
C ILE A 82 24.04 -8.44 3.01
N TYR A 83 24.39 -7.24 2.54
CA TYR A 83 25.80 -6.81 2.44
C TYR A 83 26.52 -6.78 3.80
N ARG A 84 25.79 -6.48 4.89
CA ARG A 84 26.33 -6.47 6.27
C ARG A 84 26.39 -7.86 6.91
N ARG A 85 26.34 -8.94 6.12
CA ARG A 85 26.33 -10.35 6.56
C ARG A 85 25.17 -10.73 7.47
N ARG A 86 24.08 -9.96 7.48
CA ARG A 86 22.80 -10.33 8.13
C ARG A 86 21.89 -11.02 7.11
N PHE A 87 22.44 -12.03 6.44
CA PHE A 87 21.88 -12.65 5.24
C PHE A 87 20.44 -13.15 5.42
N VAL A 88 20.17 -13.89 6.50
CA VAL A 88 18.84 -14.44 6.79
C VAL A 88 17.80 -13.33 6.90
N VAL A 89 18.07 -12.30 7.72
CA VAL A 89 17.13 -11.19 7.94
C VAL A 89 16.90 -10.41 6.65
N GLY A 90 17.97 -10.10 5.92
CA GLY A 90 17.88 -9.36 4.67
C GLY A 90 17.08 -10.12 3.60
N ILE A 91 17.35 -11.41 3.39
CA ILE A 91 16.59 -12.24 2.44
C ILE A 91 15.12 -12.34 2.85
N SER A 92 14.82 -12.60 4.13
CA SER A 92 13.42 -12.67 4.58
C SER A 92 12.67 -11.38 4.26
N LEU A 93 13.29 -10.21 4.45
CA LEU A 93 12.67 -8.92 4.13
C LEU A 93 12.50 -8.71 2.63
N VAL A 94 13.47 -9.09 1.79
CA VAL A 94 13.34 -9.02 0.32
C VAL A 94 12.21 -9.93 -0.17
N VAL A 95 12.16 -11.17 0.31
CA VAL A 95 11.11 -12.13 -0.06
C VAL A 95 9.73 -11.62 0.35
N LEU A 96 9.59 -11.09 1.58
CA LEU A 96 8.34 -10.48 2.03
C LEU A 96 7.94 -9.27 1.17
N ALA A 97 8.88 -8.38 0.84
CA ALA A 97 8.61 -7.25 -0.06
C ALA A 97 8.13 -7.72 -1.44
N ALA A 98 8.75 -8.76 -1.99
CA ALA A 98 8.39 -9.34 -3.29
C ALA A 98 6.99 -9.99 -3.26
N ILE A 99 6.66 -10.73 -2.20
CA ILE A 99 5.33 -11.33 -2.02
C ILE A 99 4.26 -10.23 -1.93
N ILE A 100 4.51 -9.17 -1.16
CA ILE A 100 3.57 -8.06 -1.02
C ILE A 100 3.40 -7.32 -2.35
N TRP A 101 4.50 -7.03 -3.05
CA TRP A 101 4.47 -6.41 -4.38
C TRP A 101 3.65 -7.27 -5.36
N PHE A 102 3.92 -8.57 -5.42
CA PHE A 102 3.18 -9.50 -6.27
C PHE A 102 1.70 -9.54 -5.89
N GLY A 103 1.37 -9.58 -4.60
CA GLY A 103 -0.01 -9.55 -4.12
C GLY A 103 -0.75 -8.28 -4.52
N LEU A 104 -0.10 -7.11 -4.44
CA LEU A 104 -0.67 -5.84 -4.89
C LEU A 104 -0.83 -5.78 -6.40
N ALA A 105 0.17 -6.24 -7.16
CA ALA A 105 0.09 -6.29 -8.62
C ALA A 105 -1.02 -7.23 -9.09
N TRP A 106 -1.14 -8.40 -8.45
CA TRP A 106 -2.23 -9.33 -8.70
C TRP A 106 -3.59 -8.71 -8.35
N PHE A 107 -3.69 -8.04 -7.20
CA PHE A 107 -4.90 -7.34 -6.80
C PHE A 107 -5.31 -6.26 -7.79
N GLY A 108 -4.35 -5.51 -8.32
CA GLY A 108 -4.58 -4.51 -9.37
C GLY A 108 -5.21 -5.13 -10.62
N GLN A 109 -4.86 -6.37 -10.98
CA GLN A 109 -5.44 -7.07 -12.13
C GLN A 109 -6.81 -7.72 -11.85
N THR A 110 -7.30 -7.65 -10.61
CA THR A 110 -8.66 -8.12 -10.32
C THR A 110 -9.65 -7.08 -10.82
N GLN A 111 -10.80 -7.54 -11.31
CA GLN A 111 -11.89 -6.65 -11.75
C GLN A 111 -12.22 -5.57 -10.70
N TRP A 112 -12.23 -5.95 -9.42
CA TRP A 112 -12.48 -5.00 -8.32
C TRP A 112 -11.39 -3.93 -8.21
N GLY A 113 -10.11 -4.32 -8.35
CA GLY A 113 -8.98 -3.41 -8.28
C GLY A 113 -8.97 -2.40 -9.42
N ASP A 114 -9.21 -2.88 -10.65
CA ASP A 114 -9.31 -2.04 -11.84
C ASP A 114 -10.52 -1.09 -11.77
N GLU A 115 -11.71 -1.58 -11.40
CA GLU A 115 -12.92 -0.77 -11.27
C GLU A 115 -12.78 0.28 -10.17
N PHE A 116 -12.23 -0.08 -9.02
CA PHE A 116 -11.97 0.86 -7.93
C PHE A 116 -10.96 1.93 -8.34
N ALA A 117 -9.85 1.54 -8.99
CA ALA A 117 -8.84 2.48 -9.43
C ALA A 117 -9.38 3.43 -10.50
N ALA A 118 -10.16 2.91 -11.47
CA ALA A 118 -10.81 3.71 -12.50
C ALA A 118 -11.79 4.71 -11.89
N TRP A 119 -12.67 4.25 -10.99
CA TRP A 119 -13.60 5.12 -10.28
C TRP A 119 -12.88 6.17 -9.42
N TYR A 120 -11.87 5.78 -8.66
CA TYR A 120 -11.18 6.68 -7.71
C TYR A 120 -10.38 7.78 -8.42
N MET A 121 -9.84 7.49 -9.61
CA MET A 121 -9.00 8.41 -10.38
C MET A 121 -9.77 9.34 -11.32
N ASP A 122 -11.07 9.12 -11.48
CA ASP A 122 -11.98 10.01 -12.20
C ASP A 122 -12.13 11.37 -11.46
#